data_AF-A0A1S9AQ11-F1
#
_entry.id   AF-A0A1S9AQ11-F1
#
_cell.length_a   1.000
_cell.length_b   1.000
_cell.length_c   1.000
_cell.angle_alpha   90.00
_cell.angle_beta   90.00
_cell.angle_gamma   90.00
#
_symmetry.space_group_name_H-M   'P 1'
#
loop_
_entity.id
_entity.type
_entity.pdbx_description
1 polymer ?
#
loop_
_entity_poly.entity_id
_entity_poly.type
_entity_poly.pdbx_seq_one_letter_code
_entity_poly.pdbx_strand_id
1 'polypeptide(L)'
;MDEIINRVAQSALTSLNLEELKHPGERVVYDIKDNLFHGLILREKDFRDFLKTHDWTQYDGKNVAIICSVDAIVPTWAYMLLASKLQGHAHRYVFGNLEVLEQELFHEAIGAIDPEDYRDAKLVIKGCGTDPVPTYAYVAIMQKLLPVASSIMYGEPCSTVPLYKRPKV
;
A
#
# COMPACT_ATOMS: atom_id res chain seq x y z
N MET A 1 3.61 -55.75 5.23
CA MET A 1 3.44 -54.75 6.28
C MET A 1 3.35 -53.43 5.54
N ASP A 2 2.12 -53.00 5.24
CA ASP A 2 1.89 -51.75 4.52
C ASP A 2 2.20 -50.61 5.48
N GLU A 3 3.32 -49.92 5.25
CA GLU A 3 3.58 -48.64 5.88
C GLU A 3 2.50 -47.67 5.41
N ILE A 4 1.67 -47.25 6.35
CA ILE A 4 0.81 -46.08 6.19
C ILE A 4 1.74 -44.87 6.09
N ILE A 5 2.19 -44.57 4.88
CA ILE A 5 2.88 -43.32 4.58
C ILE A 5 1.85 -42.22 4.82
N ASN A 6 2.04 -41.49 5.91
CA ASN A 6 1.22 -40.35 6.27
C ASN A 6 1.40 -39.27 5.19
N ARG A 7 0.47 -39.20 4.23
CA ARG A 7 0.45 -38.29 3.05
C ARG A 7 0.29 -36.81 3.40
N VAL A 8 0.56 -36.40 4.64
CA VAL A 8 0.35 -35.02 5.13
C VAL A 8 1.50 -34.08 4.73
N ALA A 9 2.60 -34.59 4.16
CA ALA A 9 3.78 -33.81 3.79
C ALA A 9 4.02 -33.70 2.27
N GLN A 10 2.98 -33.60 1.43
CA GLN A 10 3.14 -33.34 -0.01
C GLN A 10 2.31 -32.13 -0.46
N SER A 11 3.03 -31.00 -0.61
CA SER A 11 2.59 -29.61 -0.82
C SER A 11 2.21 -28.90 0.46
N ALA A 12 3.20 -28.32 1.15
CA ALA A 12 2.98 -27.38 2.25
C ALA A 12 2.07 -26.24 1.76
N LEU A 13 0.95 -26.05 2.46
CA LEU A 13 0.07 -24.91 2.26
C LEU A 13 0.84 -23.65 2.65
N THR A 14 1.05 -22.73 1.73
CA THR A 14 1.77 -21.47 2.01
C THR A 14 0.74 -20.41 2.40
N SER A 15 0.88 -19.84 3.59
CA SER A 15 0.02 -18.75 4.04
C SER A 15 0.70 -17.42 3.75
N LEU A 16 -0.02 -16.50 3.11
CA LEU A 16 0.42 -15.14 2.86
C LEU A 16 -0.47 -14.18 3.63
N ASN A 17 0.13 -13.40 4.53
CA ASN A 17 -0.56 -12.41 5.32
C ASN A 17 -0.25 -11.01 4.76
N LEU A 18 -1.25 -10.35 4.18
CA LEU A 18 -1.03 -9.00 3.62
C LEU A 18 -0.83 -7.95 4.71
N GLU A 19 -1.32 -8.16 5.94
CA GLU A 19 -1.11 -7.21 7.04
C GLU A 19 0.37 -7.01 7.36
N GLU A 20 1.18 -8.05 7.17
CA GLU A 20 2.64 -8.01 7.36
C GLU A 20 3.35 -7.14 6.31
N LEU A 21 2.68 -6.80 5.20
CA LEU A 21 3.20 -5.91 4.16
C LEU A 21 2.98 -4.42 4.48
N LYS A 22 2.21 -4.11 5.53
CA LYS A 22 1.91 -2.74 5.91
C LYS A 22 3.22 -2.04 6.29
N HIS A 23 3.56 -0.97 5.57
CA HIS A 23 4.71 -0.15 5.91
C HIS A 23 4.57 0.40 7.34
N PRO A 24 5.61 0.45 8.19
CA PRO A 24 5.48 0.86 9.59
C PRO A 24 5.48 2.38 9.81
N GLY A 25 5.93 3.18 8.84
CA GLY A 25 6.08 4.64 8.99
C GLY A 25 4.75 5.37 9.21
N GLU A 26 4.77 6.43 10.02
CA GLU A 26 3.59 7.23 10.37
C GLU A 26 2.84 7.77 9.14
N ARG A 27 1.50 7.80 9.19
CA ARG A 27 0.65 8.40 8.16
C ARG A 27 0.31 9.84 8.55
N VAL A 28 0.65 10.79 7.70
CA VAL A 28 0.42 12.21 7.93
C VAL A 28 -0.40 12.79 6.79
N VAL A 29 -1.39 13.60 7.13
CA VAL A 29 -2.13 14.40 6.15
C VAL A 29 -1.51 15.79 6.10
N TYR A 30 -1.05 16.20 4.92
CA TYR A 30 -0.65 17.57 4.62
C TYR A 30 -1.79 18.25 3.87
N ASP A 31 -2.49 19.19 4.52
CA ASP A 31 -3.57 19.94 3.90
C ASP A 31 -3.05 21.29 3.38
N ILE A 32 -3.01 21.46 2.06
CA ILE A 32 -2.54 22.71 1.44
C ILE A 32 -3.43 23.91 1.81
N LYS A 33 -4.64 23.67 2.32
CA LYS A 33 -5.52 24.72 2.87
C LYS A 33 -4.77 25.64 3.83
N ASP A 34 -3.89 25.08 4.66
CA ASP A 34 -3.16 25.83 5.69
C ASP A 34 -2.12 26.79 5.05
N ASN A 35 -1.84 26.64 3.77
CA ASN A 35 -1.02 27.56 2.98
C ASN A 35 -1.82 28.62 2.22
N LEU A 36 -3.16 28.55 2.24
CA LEU A 36 -4.02 29.46 1.49
C LEU A 36 -4.36 30.71 2.30
N PHE A 37 -4.30 31.87 1.64
CA PHE A 37 -4.76 33.13 2.21
C PHE A 37 -6.28 33.07 2.43
N HIS A 38 -6.69 33.26 3.68
CA HIS A 38 -8.07 33.06 4.17
C HIS A 38 -8.68 31.68 3.81
N GLY A 39 -7.85 30.65 3.55
CA GLY A 39 -8.34 29.34 3.15
C GLY A 39 -8.91 29.28 1.73
N LEU A 40 -8.74 30.32 0.91
CA LEU A 40 -9.42 30.46 -0.39
C LEU A 40 -8.47 30.60 -1.58
N ILE A 41 -7.31 31.25 -1.40
CA ILE A 41 -6.42 31.58 -2.52
C ILE A 41 -4.95 31.40 -2.15
N LEU A 42 -4.18 30.78 -3.05
CA LEU A 42 -2.73 30.68 -2.92
C LEU A 42 -2.06 31.98 -3.36
N ARG A 43 -1.32 32.64 -2.46
CA ARG A 43 -0.44 33.77 -2.83
C ARG A 43 0.98 33.25 -3.04
N GLU A 44 1.50 33.37 -4.26
CA GLU A 44 2.79 32.77 -4.63
C GLU A 44 3.93 33.21 -3.71
N LYS A 45 4.02 34.51 -3.39
CA LYS A 45 5.08 35.04 -2.52
C LYS A 45 5.07 34.35 -1.15
N ASP A 46 3.91 34.34 -0.50
CA ASP A 46 3.76 33.74 0.83
C ASP A 46 4.05 32.25 0.83
N PHE A 47 3.57 31.54 -0.20
CA PHE A 47 3.80 30.12 -0.32
C PHE A 47 5.30 29.82 -0.52
N ARG A 48 5.99 30.57 -1.38
CA ARG A 48 7.44 30.42 -1.56
C ARG A 48 8.24 30.74 -0.30
N ASP A 49 7.79 31.71 0.49
CA ASP A 49 8.45 32.04 1.75
C ASP A 49 8.21 30.97 2.81
N PHE A 50 6.98 30.44 2.91
CA PHE A 50 6.66 29.27 3.74
C PHE A 50 7.53 28.06 3.38
N LEU A 51 7.67 27.72 2.08
CA LEU A 51 8.46 26.56 1.66
C LEU A 51 9.95 26.64 2.05
N LYS A 52 10.48 27.84 2.33
CA LYS A 52 11.86 28.05 2.79
C LYS A 52 12.01 27.94 4.31
N THR A 53 10.98 28.28 5.05
CA THR A 53 11.03 28.38 6.52
C THR A 53 10.39 27.19 7.22
N HIS A 54 9.54 26.44 6.54
CA HIS A 54 8.93 25.21 7.05
C HIS A 54 10.02 24.15 7.28
N ASP A 55 9.98 23.50 8.45
CA ASP A 55 10.87 22.40 8.77
C ASP A 55 10.37 21.10 8.10
N TRP A 56 11.06 20.65 7.06
CA TRP A 56 10.68 19.44 6.32
C TRP A 56 11.19 18.14 6.98
N THR A 57 12.14 18.23 7.92
CA THR A 57 12.68 17.06 8.62
C THR A 57 11.65 16.36 9.49
N GLN A 58 10.59 17.08 9.88
CA GLN A 58 9.45 16.49 10.60
C GLN A 58 8.71 15.40 9.80
N TYR A 59 8.95 15.28 8.49
CA TYR A 59 8.39 14.24 7.63
C TYR A 59 9.35 13.07 7.37
N ASP A 60 10.53 13.05 8.00
CA ASP A 60 11.53 12.00 7.80
C ASP A 60 10.96 10.60 8.07
N GLY A 61 11.01 9.74 7.05
CA GLY A 61 10.51 8.36 7.11
C GLY A 61 8.97 8.22 7.18
N LYS A 62 8.22 9.33 7.15
CA LYS A 62 6.76 9.34 7.20
C LYS A 62 6.14 9.11 5.81
N ASN A 63 4.84 8.81 5.82
CA ASN A 63 4.01 8.61 4.64
C ASN A 63 2.99 9.74 4.57
N VAL A 64 3.06 10.57 3.52
CA VAL A 64 2.36 11.86 3.47
C VAL A 64 1.27 11.89 2.40
N ALA A 65 0.03 12.11 2.83
CA ALA A 65 -1.11 12.35 1.97
C ALA A 65 -1.31 13.86 1.79
N ILE A 66 -1.01 14.39 0.61
CA ILE A 66 -1.23 15.80 0.27
C ILE A 66 -2.67 15.96 -0.20
N ILE A 67 -3.44 16.81 0.48
CA ILE A 67 -4.84 17.09 0.15
C ILE A 67 -5.09 18.59 0.03
N CYS A 68 -6.28 18.92 -0.47
CA CYS A 68 -6.92 20.23 -0.27
C CYS A 68 -8.32 19.96 0.29
N SER A 69 -8.54 20.25 1.57
CA SER A 69 -9.84 19.97 2.21
C SER A 69 -10.93 21.00 1.91
N VAL A 70 -10.57 22.08 1.22
CA VAL A 70 -11.48 23.16 0.83
C VAL A 70 -11.65 23.22 -0.67
N ASP A 71 -12.78 23.77 -1.10
CA ASP A 71 -13.05 24.08 -2.50
C ASP A 71 -12.32 25.38 -2.90
N ALA A 72 -11.00 25.28 -3.06
CA ALA A 72 -10.12 26.35 -3.47
C ALA A 72 -9.42 26.01 -4.79
N ILE A 73 -9.31 26.99 -5.69
CA ILE A 73 -8.55 26.83 -6.93
C ILE A 73 -7.06 26.97 -6.62
N VAL A 74 -6.40 25.83 -6.45
CA VAL A 74 -4.96 25.76 -6.21
C VAL A 74 -4.25 25.36 -7.50
N PRO A 75 -3.29 26.17 -8.00
CA PRO A 75 -2.50 25.81 -9.17
C PRO A 75 -1.71 24.51 -8.96
N THR A 76 -1.70 23.62 -9.95
CA THR A 76 -1.03 22.31 -9.86
C THR A 76 0.45 22.39 -9.47
N TRP A 77 1.16 23.45 -9.88
CA TRP A 77 2.57 23.64 -9.55
C TRP A 77 2.81 23.75 -8.02
N ALA A 78 1.81 24.13 -7.22
CA ALA A 78 1.96 24.23 -5.78
C ALA A 78 2.16 22.85 -5.14
N TYR A 79 1.38 21.86 -5.57
CA TYR A 79 1.56 20.47 -5.16
C TYR A 79 2.89 19.89 -5.63
N MET A 80 3.35 20.27 -6.83
CA MET A 80 4.67 19.87 -7.33
C MET A 80 5.81 20.45 -6.48
N LEU A 81 5.65 21.68 -5.98
CA LEU A 81 6.62 22.25 -5.03
C LEU A 81 6.59 21.53 -3.68
N LEU A 82 5.42 21.16 -3.15
CA LEU A 82 5.34 20.33 -1.94
C LEU A 82 6.06 18.99 -2.14
N ALA A 83 5.79 18.30 -3.25
CA ALA A 83 6.47 17.06 -3.61
C ALA A 83 8.00 17.26 -3.67
N SER A 84 8.47 18.36 -4.26
CA SER A 84 9.91 18.66 -4.31
C SER A 84 10.56 18.87 -2.94
N LYS A 85 9.76 19.27 -1.94
CA LYS A 85 10.23 19.47 -0.56
C LYS A 85 10.13 18.21 0.28
N LEU A 86 9.13 17.36 0.03
CA LEU A 86 8.99 16.07 0.70
C LEU A 86 10.00 15.04 0.18
N GLN A 87 10.46 15.20 -1.06
CA GLN A 87 11.51 14.38 -1.64
C GLN A 87 12.79 14.44 -0.80
N GLY A 88 13.28 13.27 -0.39
CA GLY A 88 14.46 13.14 0.47
C GLY A 88 14.17 13.15 1.98
N HIS A 89 12.91 13.37 2.37
CA HIS A 89 12.46 13.32 3.77
C HIS A 89 11.43 12.19 3.95
N ALA A 90 10.27 12.30 3.30
CA ALA A 90 9.22 11.30 3.40
C ALA A 90 9.63 9.97 2.72
N HIS A 91 9.17 8.85 3.27
CA HIS A 91 9.28 7.54 2.61
C HIS A 91 8.42 7.50 1.35
N ARG A 92 7.15 7.91 1.49
CA ARG A 92 6.18 7.98 0.41
C ARG A 92 5.34 9.25 0.55
N TYR A 93 4.97 9.85 -0.57
CA TYR A 93 3.99 10.92 -0.61
C TYR A 93 3.09 10.80 -1.83
N VAL A 94 1.82 11.17 -1.68
CA VAL A 94 0.80 11.11 -2.74
C VAL A 94 -0.02 12.40 -2.75
N PHE A 95 -0.65 12.69 -3.88
CA PHE A 95 -1.78 13.62 -3.91
C PHE A 95 -3.08 12.81 -3.79
N GLY A 96 -3.81 12.99 -2.69
CA GLY A 96 -4.97 12.17 -2.34
C GLY A 96 -5.12 11.99 -0.84
N ASN A 97 -6.22 11.36 -0.42
CA ASN A 97 -6.50 11.09 0.99
C ASN A 97 -5.64 9.93 1.54
N LEU A 98 -5.85 9.56 2.81
CA LEU A 98 -5.16 8.44 3.43
C LEU A 98 -5.44 7.09 2.75
N GLU A 99 -6.59 6.91 2.11
CA GLU A 99 -6.89 5.67 1.37
C GLU A 99 -6.01 5.55 0.13
N VAL A 100 -5.80 6.64 -0.61
CA VAL A 100 -4.87 6.68 -1.75
C VAL A 100 -3.44 6.40 -1.27
N LEU A 101 -3.06 6.96 -0.12
CA LEU A 101 -1.75 6.70 0.48
C LEU A 101 -1.57 5.21 0.85
N GLU A 102 -2.56 4.59 1.49
CA GLU A 102 -2.49 3.15 1.80
C GLU A 102 -2.41 2.30 0.54
N GLN A 103 -3.16 2.64 -0.52
CA GLN A 103 -3.08 1.91 -1.79
C GLN A 103 -1.67 1.95 -2.38
N GLU A 104 -1.02 3.13 -2.39
CA GLU A 104 0.34 3.28 -2.90
C GLU A 104 1.37 2.51 -2.06
N LEU A 105 1.24 2.52 -0.72
CA LEU A 105 2.13 1.76 0.17
C LEU A 105 2.01 0.25 -0.07
N PHE A 106 0.79 -0.26 -0.24
CA PHE A 106 0.58 -1.67 -0.58
C PHE A 106 1.03 -1.99 -2.01
N HIS A 107 0.87 -1.06 -2.95
CA HIS A 107 1.39 -1.22 -4.32
C HIS A 107 2.90 -1.43 -4.31
N GLU A 108 3.64 -0.58 -3.58
CA GLU A 108 5.08 -0.69 -3.40
C GLU A 108 5.47 -2.03 -2.75
N ALA A 109 4.84 -2.39 -1.63
CA ALA A 109 5.16 -3.61 -0.90
C ALA A 109 4.90 -4.89 -1.72
N ILE A 110 3.77 -4.95 -2.43
CA ILE A 110 3.44 -6.08 -3.32
C ILE A 110 4.37 -6.09 -4.55
N GLY A 111 4.75 -4.91 -5.04
CA GLY A 111 5.71 -4.76 -6.13
C GLY A 111 7.04 -5.45 -5.83
N ALA A 112 7.50 -5.35 -4.57
CA ALA A 112 8.75 -5.95 -4.07
C ALA A 112 8.70 -7.47 -3.89
N ILE A 113 7.52 -8.09 -3.92
CA ILE A 113 7.40 -9.56 -3.82
C ILE A 113 7.97 -10.21 -5.08
N ASP A 114 8.86 -11.19 -4.91
CA ASP A 114 9.28 -12.07 -6.00
C ASP A 114 8.21 -13.14 -6.24
N PRO A 115 7.54 -13.15 -7.41
CA PRO A 115 6.53 -14.17 -7.70
C PRO A 115 7.11 -15.58 -7.76
N GLU A 116 8.42 -15.73 -8.01
CA GLU A 116 9.06 -17.05 -8.11
C GLU A 116 9.07 -17.80 -6.78
N ASP A 117 9.08 -17.10 -5.65
CA ASP A 117 8.94 -17.70 -4.32
C ASP A 117 7.62 -18.46 -4.13
N TYR A 118 6.63 -18.16 -4.98
CA TYR A 118 5.30 -18.76 -4.96
C TYR A 118 5.02 -19.66 -6.17
N ARG A 119 6.05 -20.01 -6.95
CA ARG A 119 5.91 -20.90 -8.10
C ARG A 119 5.34 -22.25 -7.66
N ASP A 120 4.25 -22.63 -8.32
CA ASP A 120 3.49 -23.87 -8.09
C ASP A 120 2.95 -24.03 -6.67
N ALA A 121 3.00 -22.98 -5.85
CA ALA A 121 2.55 -23.01 -4.47
C ALA A 121 1.02 -23.06 -4.38
N LYS A 122 0.52 -23.74 -3.34
CA LYS A 122 -0.87 -23.68 -2.91
C LYS A 122 -0.99 -22.61 -1.84
N LEU A 123 -1.59 -21.48 -2.19
CA LEU A 123 -1.63 -20.28 -1.36
C LEU A 123 -2.94 -20.14 -0.60
N VAL A 124 -2.83 -19.67 0.64
CA VAL A 124 -3.94 -19.09 1.40
C VAL A 124 -3.59 -17.64 1.72
N ILE A 125 -4.34 -16.71 1.14
CA ILE A 125 -4.27 -15.29 1.48
C ILE A 125 -5.16 -15.08 2.71
N LYS A 126 -4.55 -14.63 3.81
CA LYS A 126 -5.30 -14.32 5.03
C LYS A 126 -6.19 -13.10 4.82
N GLY A 127 -7.38 -13.16 5.41
CA GLY A 127 -8.43 -12.14 5.23
C GLY A 127 -9.02 -11.58 6.52
N CYS A 128 -8.65 -12.15 7.67
CA CYS A 128 -9.16 -11.76 8.97
C CYS A 128 -7.98 -11.40 9.86
N GLY A 129 -7.71 -10.12 10.02
CA GLY A 129 -6.84 -9.67 11.09
C GLY A 129 -7.25 -8.31 11.61
N THR A 130 -6.39 -7.77 12.46
CA THR A 130 -6.73 -6.63 13.33
C THR A 130 -6.58 -5.31 12.60
N ASP A 131 -5.69 -5.26 11.62
CA ASP A 131 -5.37 -4.05 10.87
C ASP A 131 -6.06 -4.06 9.50
N PRO A 132 -6.72 -2.97 9.10
CA PRO A 132 -7.40 -2.92 7.82
C PRO A 132 -6.40 -2.99 6.67
N VAL A 133 -6.57 -3.97 5.79
CA VAL A 133 -5.88 -4.09 4.50
C VAL A 133 -6.82 -3.56 3.41
N PRO A 134 -6.37 -2.63 2.54
CA PRO A 134 -7.23 -2.10 1.50
C PRO A 134 -7.59 -3.20 0.49
N THR A 135 -8.83 -3.19 -0.01
CA THR A 135 -9.30 -4.11 -1.06
C THR A 135 -8.37 -4.15 -2.26
N TYR A 136 -7.74 -3.01 -2.57
CA TYR A 136 -6.70 -2.88 -3.58
C TYR A 136 -5.58 -3.93 -3.44
N ALA A 137 -5.06 -4.17 -2.24
CA ALA A 137 -3.95 -5.08 -1.99
C ALA A 137 -4.33 -6.53 -2.35
N TYR A 138 -5.56 -6.95 -2.04
CA TYR A 138 -6.07 -8.28 -2.40
C TYR A 138 -6.18 -8.47 -3.91
N VAL A 139 -6.57 -7.43 -4.66
CA VAL A 139 -6.61 -7.51 -6.13
C VAL A 139 -5.20 -7.51 -6.71
N ALA A 140 -4.32 -6.65 -6.21
CA ALA A 140 -2.94 -6.52 -6.68
C ALA A 140 -2.13 -7.81 -6.44
N ILE A 141 -2.27 -8.46 -5.28
CA ILE A 141 -1.56 -9.72 -5.02
C ILE A 141 -2.06 -10.85 -5.93
N MET A 142 -3.35 -10.87 -6.27
CA MET A 142 -3.90 -11.82 -7.24
C MET A 142 -3.28 -11.59 -8.61
N GLN A 143 -3.21 -10.33 -9.08
CA GLN A 143 -2.54 -10.01 -10.35
C GLN A 143 -1.08 -10.47 -10.38
N LYS A 144 -0.37 -10.32 -9.26
CA LYS A 144 1.03 -10.71 -9.12
C LYS A 144 1.25 -12.23 -9.10
N LEU A 145 0.43 -12.98 -8.35
CA LEU A 145 0.69 -14.40 -8.05
C LEU A 145 -0.13 -15.39 -8.88
N LEU A 146 -1.24 -14.97 -9.50
CA LEU A 146 -2.02 -15.84 -10.39
C LEU A 146 -1.19 -16.53 -11.49
N PRO A 147 -0.21 -15.87 -12.15
CA PRO A 147 0.57 -16.51 -13.22
C PRO A 147 1.46 -17.68 -12.74
N VAL A 148 1.84 -17.70 -11.46
CA VAL A 148 2.88 -18.59 -10.92
C VAL A 148 2.35 -19.58 -9.88
N ALA A 149 1.24 -19.30 -9.19
CA ALA A 149 0.69 -20.18 -8.17
C ALA A 149 -0.05 -21.38 -8.78
N SER A 150 -0.13 -22.51 -8.05
CA SER A 150 -0.93 -23.67 -8.48
C SER A 150 -2.39 -23.56 -8.05
N SER A 151 -2.66 -22.98 -6.87
CA SER A 151 -4.00 -22.63 -6.41
C SER A 151 -3.94 -21.50 -5.39
N ILE A 152 -4.99 -20.69 -5.32
CA ILE A 152 -5.12 -19.61 -4.34
C ILE A 152 -6.49 -19.72 -3.66
N MET A 153 -6.48 -19.58 -2.34
CA MET A 153 -7.67 -19.55 -1.48
C MET A 153 -7.60 -18.32 -0.57
N TYR A 154 -8.74 -17.88 -0.04
CA TYR A 154 -8.85 -16.74 0.86
C TYR A 154 -9.49 -17.15 2.19
N GLY A 155 -8.95 -16.64 3.30
CA GLY A 155 -9.47 -16.88 4.64
C GLY A 155 -8.44 -17.50 5.58
N GLU A 156 -8.92 -18.14 6.64
CA GLU A 156 -8.07 -18.84 7.61
C GLU A 156 -7.80 -20.28 7.17
N PRO A 157 -6.66 -20.90 7.52
CA PRO A 157 -6.35 -22.29 7.14
C PRO A 157 -7.45 -23.31 7.47
N CYS A 158 -8.27 -23.03 8.48
CA CYS A 158 -9.39 -23.88 8.91
C CYS A 158 -10.73 -23.55 8.21
N SER A 159 -10.81 -22.43 7.48
CA SER A 159 -12.03 -21.93 6.82
C SER A 159 -11.66 -21.05 5.62
N THR A 160 -11.32 -21.69 4.51
CA THR A 160 -10.91 -21.01 3.27
C THR A 160 -11.98 -21.07 2.18
N VAL A 161 -12.10 -19.99 1.41
CA VAL A 161 -12.85 -19.93 0.15
C VAL A 161 -11.87 -20.15 -1.01
N PRO A 162 -12.08 -21.14 -1.89
CA PRO A 162 -11.23 -21.32 -3.06
C PRO A 162 -11.46 -20.21 -4.08
N LEU A 163 -10.39 -19.58 -4.56
CA LEU A 163 -10.45 -18.48 -5.54
C LEU A 163 -9.91 -18.89 -6.92
N TYR A 164 -8.83 -19.66 -6.94
CA TYR A 164 -8.16 -20.03 -8.18
C TYR A 164 -7.54 -21.42 -8.07
N LYS A 165 -7.54 -22.13 -9.20
CA LYS A 165 -6.77 -23.36 -9.40
C LYS A 165 -6.27 -23.37 -10.84
N ARG A 166 -4.97 -23.59 -11.03
CA ARG A 166 -4.40 -23.70 -12.37
C ARG A 166 -5.03 -24.87 -13.11
N PRO A 167 -5.52 -24.69 -14.35
CA PRO A 167 -5.97 -25.78 -15.19
C PRO A 167 -4.85 -26.81 -15.38
N LYS A 168 -5.21 -28.09 -15.40
CA LYS A 168 -4.26 -29.12 -15.84
C LYS A 168 -4.14 -28.99 -17.36
N VAL A 169 -2.92 -28.72 -17.84
CA VAL A 169 -2.57 -28.83 -19.26
C VAL A 169 -2.42 -30.31 -19.61
#